data_AF-W1Y8J5-F1
#
_entry.id   AF-W1Y8J5-F1
#
_cell.length_a   1.000
_cell.length_b   1.000
_cell.length_c   1.000
_cell.angle_alpha   90.00
_cell.angle_beta   90.00
_cell.angle_gamma   90.00
#
_symmetry.space_group_name_H-M   'P 1'
#
loop_
_entity.id
_entity.type
_entity.pdbx_description
1 polymer ?
#
loop_
_entity_poly.entity_id
_entity_poly.type
_entity_poly.pdbx_seq_one_letter_code
_entity_poly.pdbx_strand_id
1 'polypeptide(L)'
;FLSDLDDVASLDHDRILRMMHAVIKAMIRTNWWQKDRRALAFKVRPGELDFAPAPRPKFEIFVNSPRVSGTHLRFGAVARGGLRWSDRPEDFRTEVLGLVKAQ
;
A
#
# COMPACT_ATOMS: atom_id res chain seq x y z
N PHE A 1 22.53 -2.03 2.34
CA PHE A 1 21.36 -1.19 2.02
C PHE A 1 21.34 0.07 2.87
N LEU A 2 21.07 0.01 4.19
CA LEU A 2 20.97 1.24 4.98
C LEU A 2 22.30 2.02 5.11
N SER A 3 23.44 1.32 5.12
CA SER A 3 24.78 1.90 5.06
C SER A 3 25.06 2.61 3.73
N ASP A 4 24.52 2.08 2.64
CA ASP A 4 24.80 2.54 1.28
C ASP A 4 23.94 3.76 0.91
N LEU A 5 22.97 4.11 1.77
CA LEU A 5 22.14 5.31 1.64
C LEU A 5 22.90 6.59 2.01
N ASP A 6 23.96 6.47 2.83
CA ASP A 6 24.74 7.64 3.28
C ASP A 6 25.51 8.28 2.12
N ASP A 7 25.74 7.53 1.04
CA ASP A 7 26.38 7.99 -0.20
C ASP A 7 25.39 8.59 -1.21
N VAL A 8 24.09 8.66 -0.89
CA VAL A 8 23.08 9.22 -1.80
C VAL A 8 23.19 10.75 -1.79
N ALA A 9 23.62 11.31 -2.91
CA ALA A 9 23.90 12.75 -3.05
C ALA A 9 22.69 13.69 -2.85
N SER A 10 21.45 13.16 -2.90
CA SER A 10 20.21 13.93 -2.75
C SER A 10 19.40 13.44 -1.56
N LEU A 11 19.10 14.37 -0.64
CA LEU A 11 18.24 14.10 0.52
C LEU A 11 16.84 13.60 0.12
N ASP A 12 16.31 14.09 -1.00
CA ASP A 12 15.00 13.64 -1.49
C ASP A 12 15.05 12.19 -1.98
N HIS A 13 16.14 11.81 -2.66
CA HIS A 13 16.33 10.42 -3.09
C HIS A 13 16.52 9.49 -1.89
N ASP A 14 17.31 9.89 -0.91
CA ASP A 14 17.48 9.15 0.35
C ASP A 14 16.12 8.93 1.03
N ARG A 15 15.31 9.98 1.16
CA ARG A 15 13.97 9.91 1.73
C ARG A 15 13.07 8.93 0.97
N ILE A 16 13.05 9.01 -0.37
CA ILE A 16 12.23 8.11 -1.20
C ILE A 16 12.66 6.65 -0.97
N LEU A 17 13.96 6.37 -0.99
CA LEU A 17 14.48 5.01 -0.82
C LEU A 17 14.18 4.46 0.59
N ARG A 18 14.33 5.28 1.64
CA ARG A 18 13.94 4.90 3.02
C ARG A 18 12.45 4.61 3.13
N MET A 19 11.60 5.42 2.51
CA MET A 19 10.16 5.19 2.46
C MET A 19 9.82 3.89 1.73
N MET A 20 10.43 3.63 0.56
CA MET A 20 10.25 2.38 -0.18
C MET A 20 10.68 1.17 0.65
N HIS A 21 11.83 1.24 1.32
CA HIS A 21 12.31 0.18 2.20
C HIS A 21 11.35 -0.07 3.37
N ALA A 22 10.83 0.99 4.01
CA ALA A 22 9.83 0.87 5.07
C ALA A 22 8.56 0.16 4.58
N VAL A 23 8.05 0.53 3.38
CA VAL A 23 6.90 -0.17 2.78
C VAL A 23 7.19 -1.65 2.58
N ILE A 24 8.36 -2.01 2.03
CA ILE A 24 8.76 -3.41 1.82
C ILE A 24 8.82 -4.16 3.15
N LYS A 25 9.40 -3.56 4.20
CA LYS A 25 9.46 -4.15 5.55
C LYS A 25 8.08 -4.37 6.16
N ALA A 26 7.13 -3.49 5.89
CA ALA A 26 5.74 -3.60 6.35
C ALA A 26 4.88 -4.57 5.51
N MET A 27 5.41 -5.13 4.41
CA MET A 27 4.71 -6.16 3.62
C MET A 27 4.75 -7.52 4.34
N ILE A 28 3.58 -8.09 4.61
CA ILE A 28 3.45 -9.33 5.39
C ILE A 28 2.93 -10.53 4.58
N ARG A 29 2.42 -10.30 3.37
CA ARG A 29 1.96 -11.36 2.47
C ARG A 29 1.94 -10.86 1.04
N THR A 30 2.27 -11.73 0.09
CA THR A 30 2.06 -11.51 -1.34
C THR A 30 1.54 -12.78 -2.01
N ASN A 31 0.82 -12.62 -3.12
CA ASN A 31 0.43 -13.73 -3.99
C ASN A 31 1.46 -14.06 -5.09
N TRP A 32 2.65 -13.42 -5.06
CA TRP A 32 3.71 -13.62 -6.05
C TRP A 32 4.05 -15.09 -6.32
N TRP A 33 3.94 -15.97 -5.33
CA TRP A 33 4.29 -17.39 -5.48
C TRP A 33 3.18 -18.26 -6.08
N GLN A 34 2.00 -17.69 -6.34
CA GLN A 34 0.88 -18.41 -6.93
C GLN A 34 1.05 -18.54 -8.45
N LYS A 35 0.75 -19.72 -9.00
CA LYS A 35 0.70 -19.96 -10.45
C LYS A 35 -0.49 -19.23 -11.08
N ASP A 36 -0.39 -18.88 -12.36
CA ASP A 36 -1.46 -18.29 -13.18
C ASP A 36 -2.13 -17.02 -12.61
N ARG A 37 -1.39 -16.27 -11.79
CA ARG A 37 -1.88 -15.01 -11.21
C ARG A 37 -2.05 -13.95 -12.30
N ARG A 38 -3.23 -13.32 -12.34
CA ARG A 38 -3.53 -12.21 -13.26
C ARG A 38 -3.09 -10.83 -12.73
N ALA A 39 -2.87 -10.74 -11.42
CA ALA A 39 -2.48 -9.51 -10.73
C ALA A 39 -1.57 -9.83 -9.55
N LEU A 40 -0.71 -8.89 -9.18
CA LEU A 40 0.07 -8.95 -7.95
C LEU A 40 -0.71 -8.29 -6.82
N ALA A 41 -0.71 -8.93 -5.66
CA ALA A 41 -1.29 -8.41 -4.44
C ALA A 41 -0.24 -8.35 -3.34
N PHE A 42 -0.18 -7.24 -2.63
CA PHE A 42 0.73 -7.00 -1.52
C PHE A 42 -0.06 -6.55 -0.31
N LYS A 43 0.01 -7.34 0.77
CA LYS A 43 -0.62 -7.03 2.04
C LYS A 43 0.40 -6.30 2.92
N VAL A 44 0.11 -5.04 3.20
CA VAL A 44 0.94 -4.13 4.00
C VAL A 44 0.28 -3.94 5.38
N ARG A 45 1.08 -3.62 6.39
CA ARG A 45 0.62 -3.07 7.68
C ARG A 45 0.92 -1.56 7.75
N PRO A 46 -0.02 -0.68 7.36
CA PRO A 46 0.20 0.76 7.41
C PRO A 46 0.48 1.31 8.81
N GLY A 47 0.11 0.59 9.87
CA GLY A 47 0.46 0.95 11.24
C GLY A 47 1.97 0.98 11.51
N GLU A 48 2.77 0.27 10.73
CA GLU A 48 4.24 0.24 10.82
C GLU A 48 4.91 1.35 9.97
N LEU A 49 4.13 2.20 9.31
CA LEU A 49 4.63 3.27 8.43
C LEU A 49 4.33 4.64 9.06
N ASP A 50 5.38 5.35 9.49
CA ASP A 50 5.24 6.64 10.17
C ASP A 50 4.66 7.74 9.27
N PHE A 51 4.94 7.67 7.97
CA PHE A 51 4.43 8.61 6.97
C PHE A 51 3.02 8.27 6.47
N ALA A 52 2.42 7.15 6.89
CA ALA A 52 1.06 6.80 6.45
C ALA A 52 0.02 7.72 7.12
N PRO A 53 -0.88 8.35 6.34
CA PRO A 53 -1.88 9.26 6.88
C PRO A 53 -2.91 8.54 7.74
N ALA A 54 -3.45 9.25 8.74
CA ALA A 54 -4.54 8.77 9.56
C ALA A 54 -5.91 8.89 8.82
N PRO A 55 -6.89 8.02 9.11
CA PRO A 55 -6.78 6.85 9.99
C PRO A 55 -6.04 5.69 9.32
N ARG A 56 -5.16 5.01 10.05
CA ARG A 56 -4.34 3.91 9.52
C ARG A 56 -5.14 2.59 9.58
N PRO A 57 -5.43 1.93 8.44
CA PRO A 57 -6.07 0.63 8.48
C PRO A 57 -5.13 -0.41 9.07
N LYS A 58 -5.71 -1.46 9.68
CA LYS A 58 -4.94 -2.60 10.18
C LYS A 58 -4.17 -3.30 9.06
N PHE A 59 -4.77 -3.37 7.87
CA PHE A 59 -4.13 -3.88 6.67
C PHE A 59 -4.54 -3.09 5.44
N GLU A 60 -3.59 -2.89 4.54
CA GLU A 60 -3.83 -2.39 3.20
C GLU A 60 -3.43 -3.49 2.22
N ILE A 61 -4.30 -3.83 1.26
CA ILE A 61 -3.99 -4.78 0.20
C ILE A 61 -3.94 -4.01 -1.11
N PHE A 62 -2.72 -3.75 -1.56
CA PHE A 62 -2.46 -3.12 -2.85
C PHE A 62 -2.46 -4.19 -3.94
N VAL A 63 -3.21 -3.95 -5.01
CA VAL A 63 -3.31 -4.84 -6.17
C VAL A 63 -2.83 -4.08 -7.41
N ASN A 64 -1.98 -4.72 -8.21
CA ASN A 64 -1.44 -4.14 -9.44
C ASN A 64 -1.39 -5.17 -10.58
N SER A 65 -1.80 -4.75 -11.76
CA SER A 65 -1.72 -5.49 -13.02
C SER A 65 -1.77 -4.53 -14.21
N PRO A 66 -1.46 -4.97 -15.44
CA PRO A 66 -1.57 -4.11 -16.62
C PRO A 66 -2.98 -3.58 -16.91
N ARG A 67 -4.02 -4.19 -16.32
CA ARG A 67 -5.43 -3.85 -16.60
C ARG A 67 -6.14 -3.17 -15.43
N VAL A 68 -5.62 -3.33 -14.22
CA VAL A 68 -6.23 -2.81 -12.99
C VAL A 68 -5.18 -2.58 -11.92
N SER A 69 -5.31 -1.44 -11.26
CA SER A 69 -4.62 -1.09 -10.02
C SER A 69 -5.67 -0.69 -8.99
N GLY A 70 -5.43 -1.01 -7.71
CA GLY A 70 -6.39 -0.69 -6.67
C GLY A 70 -5.90 -1.01 -5.27
N THR A 71 -6.66 -0.58 -4.27
CA THR A 71 -6.37 -0.86 -2.86
C THR A 71 -7.62 -1.31 -2.13
N HIS A 72 -7.43 -2.19 -1.14
CA HIS A 72 -8.45 -2.52 -0.16
C HIS A 72 -7.94 -2.17 1.24
N LEU A 73 -8.65 -1.27 1.92
CA LEU A 73 -8.33 -0.83 3.28
C LEU A 73 -9.17 -1.61 4.29
N ARG A 74 -8.52 -2.31 5.22
CA ARG A 74 -9.17 -3.14 6.23
C ARG A 74 -8.81 -2.70 7.65
N PHE A 75 -9.79 -2.18 8.38
CA PHE A 75 -9.61 -1.68 9.75
C PHE A 75 -9.78 -2.75 10.83
N GLY A 76 -10.59 -3.78 10.57
CA GLY A 76 -10.86 -4.88 11.51
C GLY A 76 -10.09 -6.17 11.24
N ALA A 77 -10.38 -7.19 12.05
CA ALA A 77 -9.94 -8.57 11.78
C ALA A 77 -10.65 -9.15 10.54
N VAL A 78 -11.94 -8.82 10.39
CA VAL A 78 -12.81 -9.24 9.28
C VAL A 78 -12.90 -8.11 8.27
N ALA A 79 -12.81 -8.44 6.97
CA ALA A 79 -13.02 -7.48 5.89
C ALA A 79 -14.53 -7.26 5.69
N ARG A 80 -14.96 -5.99 5.64
CA ARG A 80 -16.32 -5.57 5.30
C ARG A 80 -16.22 -4.35 4.38
N GLY A 81 -17.16 -4.21 3.46
CA GLY A 81 -17.20 -3.12 2.48
C GLY A 81 -17.47 -3.61 1.07
N GLY A 82 -17.83 -2.66 0.19
CA GLY A 82 -18.04 -2.92 -1.24
C GLY A 82 -16.78 -2.71 -2.08
N LEU A 83 -16.91 -2.97 -3.38
CA LEU A 83 -15.92 -2.57 -4.38
C LEU A 83 -16.40 -1.30 -5.07
N ARG A 84 -15.46 -0.40 -5.40
CA ARG A 84 -15.73 0.80 -6.17
C ARG A 84 -14.76 0.88 -7.34
N TRP A 85 -15.31 1.09 -8.53
CA TRP A 85 -14.50 1.46 -9.70
C TRP A 85 -14.22 2.96 -9.60
N SER A 86 -12.93 3.32 -9.63
CA SER A 86 -12.49 4.71 -9.58
C SER A 86 -12.01 5.15 -10.95
N ASP A 87 -12.35 6.37 -11.32
CA ASP A 87 -11.81 7.11 -12.46
C ASP A 87 -10.58 7.95 -12.06
N ARG A 88 -10.08 7.82 -10.82
CA ARG A 88 -8.93 8.56 -10.27
C ARG A 88 -7.69 7.66 -10.15
N PRO A 89 -6.90 7.48 -11.22
CA PRO A 89 -5.79 6.53 -11.23
C PRO A 89 -4.69 6.85 -10.19
N GLU A 90 -4.43 8.12 -9.89
CA GLU A 90 -3.43 8.52 -8.88
C GLU A 90 -3.96 8.70 -7.44
N ASP A 91 -5.27 8.75 -7.21
CA ASP A 91 -5.85 9.16 -5.90
C ASP A 91 -6.95 8.22 -5.37
N PHE A 92 -7.08 7.02 -5.93
CA PHE A 92 -8.08 6.05 -5.45
C PHE A 92 -7.90 5.66 -3.97
N ARG A 93 -6.68 5.78 -3.41
CA ARG A 93 -6.43 5.48 -1.99
C ARG A 93 -7.14 6.47 -1.06
N THR A 94 -7.09 7.77 -1.36
CA THR A 94 -7.79 8.81 -0.59
C THR A 94 -9.29 8.65 -0.73
N GLU A 95 -9.77 8.34 -1.93
CA GLU A 95 -11.19 8.04 -2.18
C GLU A 95 -11.67 6.86 -1.32
N VAL A 96 -10.97 5.73 -1.33
CA VAL A 96 -11.32 4.56 -0.51
C VAL A 96 -11.30 4.90 0.98
N LEU A 97 -10.32 5.68 1.44
CA LEU A 97 -10.26 6.15 2.83
C LEU A 97 -11.47 7.02 3.20
N GLY A 98 -11.95 7.86 2.27
CA GLY A 98 -13.16 8.65 2.44
C GLY A 98 -14.42 7.79 2.59
N LEU A 99 -14.53 6.71 1.82
CA LEU A 99 -15.68 5.79 1.89
C LEU A 99 -15.77 5.04 3.22
N VAL A 100 -14.63 4.63 3.79
CA VAL A 100 -14.62 3.92 5.07
C VAL A 100 -15.16 4.80 6.21
N LYS A 101 -14.92 6.12 6.17
CA LYS A 101 -15.43 7.05 7.18
C LYS A 101 -16.95 7.22 7.14
N ALA A 102 -17.59 6.87 6.02
CA ALA A 102 -19.03 7.01 5.82
C ALA A 102 -19.83 5.72 6.12
N GLN A 103 -19.16 4.63 6.49
CA GLN A 103 -19.77 3.33 6.83
C GLN A 103 -19.91 3.11 8.33
#